data_AF-A0A6I8NBH2-F1
#
_entry.id   AF-A0A6I8NBH2-F1
#
_cell.length_a   1.000
_cell.length_b   1.000
_cell.length_c   1.000
_cell.angle_alpha   90.00
_cell.angle_beta   90.00
_cell.angle_gamma   90.00
#
_symmetry.space_group_name_H-M   'P 1'
#
loop_
_entity.id
_entity.type
_entity.pdbx_description
1 polymer ?
#
loop_
_entity_poly.entity_id
_entity_poly.type
_entity_poly.pdbx_seq_one_letter_code
_entity_poly.pdbx_strand_id
1 'polypeptide(L)'
;MRNCFTLAKQLYPDNEQACTLEQDSGFCKGIYVMWYFDKTEKKCLKFFYGGCSGNGNRFGMKNKCYRRCSPFLQGKAVEGNHDGDEGVDIGLVLGTVVGCVAVIVLIMTVTFFLQKKKKEKSQRKGKESTQLNIELNSK
;
A
#
# COMPACT_ATOMS: atom_id res chain seq x y z
N MET A 1 21.35 6.44 43.38
CA MET A 1 20.28 6.98 42.51
C MET A 1 19.65 5.80 41.79
N ARG A 2 18.48 5.31 42.24
CA ARG A 2 17.74 4.25 41.52
C ARG A 2 16.74 4.95 40.61
N ASN A 3 16.90 4.71 39.31
CA ASN A 3 16.15 5.32 38.21
C ASN A 3 14.65 5.06 38.37
N CYS A 4 13.84 6.09 38.09
CA CYS A 4 12.40 5.94 37.98
C CYS A 4 12.07 4.76 37.06
N PHE A 5 11.22 3.84 37.55
CA PHE A 5 10.19 3.22 36.72
C PHE A 5 10.53 1.95 35.92
N THR A 6 11.26 0.97 36.47
CA THR A 6 11.22 -0.40 35.89
C THR A 6 9.84 -1.07 36.05
N LEU A 7 9.03 -0.64 37.02
CA LEU A 7 7.70 -1.21 37.28
C LEU A 7 6.60 -0.64 36.38
N ALA A 8 6.91 0.43 35.65
CA ALA A 8 5.91 1.18 34.92
C ALA A 8 5.13 0.40 33.88
N LYS A 9 5.85 -0.48 33.19
CA LYS A 9 5.29 -1.37 32.18
C LYS A 9 4.34 -2.41 32.78
N GLN A 10 4.47 -2.71 34.08
CA GLN A 10 3.59 -3.63 34.80
C GLN A 10 2.28 -2.93 35.24
N LEU A 11 2.33 -1.64 35.56
CA LEU A 11 1.15 -0.87 35.97
C LEU A 11 0.37 -0.31 34.77
N TYR A 12 1.04 -0.05 33.65
CA TYR A 12 0.47 0.42 32.39
C TYR A 12 1.01 -0.40 31.22
N PRO A 13 0.43 -1.59 30.96
CA PRO A 13 0.79 -2.32 29.77
C PRO A 13 0.42 -1.51 28.53
N ASP A 14 1.39 -1.34 27.63
CA ASP A 14 1.23 -0.65 26.34
C ASP A 14 1.03 -1.64 25.18
N ASN A 15 0.79 -2.92 25.50
CA ASN A 15 0.59 -4.04 24.58
C ASN A 15 -0.84 -4.63 24.71
N GLU A 16 -1.07 -5.84 24.23
CA GLU A 16 -2.36 -6.54 24.25
C GLU A 16 -2.89 -6.80 25.67
N GLN A 17 -2.03 -6.77 26.70
CA GLN A 17 -2.46 -6.96 28.09
C GLN A 17 -3.39 -5.84 28.54
N ALA A 18 -3.23 -4.63 27.98
CA ALA A 18 -4.15 -3.50 28.21
C ALA A 18 -5.60 -3.88 27.93
N CYS A 19 -5.85 -4.72 26.92
CA CYS A 19 -7.18 -5.09 26.45
C CYS A 19 -7.97 -5.96 27.42
N THR A 20 -7.35 -6.45 28.49
CA THR A 20 -8.00 -7.25 29.52
C THR A 20 -8.49 -6.42 30.71
N LEU A 21 -7.97 -5.19 30.84
CA LEU A 21 -8.29 -4.25 31.90
C LEU A 21 -9.67 -3.61 31.67
N GLU A 22 -10.35 -3.20 32.72
CA GLU A 22 -11.58 -2.39 32.61
C GLU A 22 -11.23 -0.95 32.22
N GLN A 23 -12.20 -0.19 31.71
CA GLN A 23 -12.02 1.25 31.53
C GLN A 23 -11.80 1.95 32.88
N ASP A 24 -10.85 2.87 32.92
CA ASP A 24 -10.55 3.67 34.11
C ASP A 24 -10.52 5.17 33.76
N SER A 25 -11.50 5.88 34.30
CA SER A 25 -11.64 7.34 34.14
C SER A 25 -10.53 8.12 34.85
N GLY A 26 -9.81 7.51 35.80
CA GLY A 26 -8.90 8.22 36.68
C GLY A 26 -9.63 9.18 37.64
N PHE A 27 -8.86 9.92 38.44
CA PHE A 27 -9.40 10.78 39.49
C PHE A 27 -9.57 12.25 39.07
N CYS A 28 -9.07 12.65 37.90
CA CYS A 28 -9.30 13.99 37.37
C CYS A 28 -10.75 14.13 36.87
N LYS A 29 -11.25 15.38 36.78
CA LYS A 29 -12.65 15.70 36.46
C LYS A 29 -12.85 16.27 35.04
N GLY A 30 -11.86 16.10 34.17
CA GLY A 30 -12.02 16.41 32.74
C GLY A 30 -13.01 15.46 32.07
N ILE A 31 -13.54 15.86 30.92
CA ILE A 31 -14.48 15.04 30.14
C ILE A 31 -13.87 14.84 28.76
N TYR A 32 -13.08 13.78 28.62
CA TYR A 32 -12.49 13.39 27.35
C TYR A 32 -13.14 12.11 26.85
N VAL A 33 -13.77 12.15 25.67
CA VAL A 33 -14.33 10.95 25.04
C VAL A 33 -13.19 10.11 24.49
N MET A 34 -12.98 8.95 25.08
CA MET A 34 -11.95 7.98 24.69
C MET A 34 -12.60 6.63 24.36
N TRP A 35 -11.83 5.74 23.73
CA TRP A 35 -12.25 4.38 23.42
C TRP A 35 -11.56 3.39 24.36
N TYR A 36 -12.28 2.36 24.81
CA TYR A 36 -11.74 1.21 25.53
C TYR A 36 -12.23 -0.07 24.87
N PHE A 37 -11.50 -1.17 25.04
CA PHE A 37 -11.93 -2.48 24.58
C PHE A 37 -12.74 -3.19 25.68
N ASP A 38 -13.99 -3.50 25.36
CA ASP A 38 -14.85 -4.34 26.18
C ASP A 38 -14.65 -5.80 25.78
N LYS A 39 -14.08 -6.60 26.68
CA LYS A 39 -13.81 -8.04 26.46
C LYS A 39 -15.07 -8.90 26.45
N THR A 40 -16.16 -8.43 27.06
CA THR A 40 -17.45 -9.14 27.13
C THR A 40 -18.17 -9.01 25.80
N GLU A 41 -18.28 -7.79 25.28
CA GLU A 41 -18.87 -7.50 23.97
C GLU A 41 -17.90 -7.76 22.81
N LYS A 42 -16.61 -7.90 23.10
CA LYS A 42 -15.50 -7.96 22.13
C LYS A 42 -15.51 -6.75 21.18
N LYS A 43 -15.78 -5.55 21.73
CA LYS A 43 -15.94 -4.30 20.96
C LYS A 43 -15.20 -3.14 21.60
N CYS A 44 -14.81 -2.20 20.75
CA CYS A 44 -14.32 -0.91 21.22
C CYS A 44 -15.50 0.03 21.47
N LEU A 45 -15.70 0.40 22.74
CA LEU A 45 -16.76 1.27 23.22
C LEU A 45 -16.20 2.61 23.69
N LYS A 46 -17.05 3.64 23.76
CA LYS A 46 -16.66 4.97 24.26
C LYS A 46 -16.81 5.03 25.78
N PHE A 47 -15.93 5.78 26.43
CA PHE A 47 -16.07 6.14 27.84
C PHE A 47 -15.53 7.56 28.10
N PHE A 48 -15.86 8.13 29.27
CA PHE A 48 -15.34 9.41 29.71
C PHE A 48 -14.07 9.22 30.53
N TYR A 49 -12.99 9.84 30.05
CA TYR A 49 -11.71 9.90 30.75
C TYR A 49 -11.53 11.26 31.44
N GLY A 50 -11.06 11.22 32.68
CA GLY A 50 -10.83 12.37 33.54
C GLY A 50 -9.67 13.27 33.15
N GLY A 51 -8.76 12.81 32.27
CA GLY A 51 -7.59 13.56 31.81
C GLY A 51 -6.29 13.26 32.55
N CYS A 52 -6.32 12.45 33.62
CA CYS A 52 -5.12 11.97 34.30
C CYS A 52 -5.32 10.55 34.86
N SER A 53 -4.21 9.84 35.13
CA SER A 53 -4.21 8.46 35.61
C SER A 53 -5.02 7.52 34.69
N GLY A 54 -5.71 6.51 35.24
CA GLY A 54 -6.39 5.47 34.48
C GLY A 54 -5.55 4.20 34.30
N ASN A 55 -5.68 3.57 33.14
CA ASN A 55 -4.84 2.46 32.70
C ASN A 55 -4.63 2.49 31.17
N GLY A 56 -3.98 1.45 30.63
CA GLY A 56 -3.65 1.33 29.20
C GLY A 56 -4.82 0.98 28.27
N ASN A 57 -6.00 0.59 28.80
CA ASN A 57 -7.20 0.32 27.99
C ASN A 57 -7.91 1.63 27.60
N ARG A 58 -7.18 2.52 26.94
CA ARG A 58 -7.64 3.86 26.57
C ARG A 58 -6.99 4.31 25.27
N PHE A 59 -7.83 4.58 24.27
CA PHE A 59 -7.40 4.91 22.92
C PHE A 59 -8.14 6.15 22.40
N GLY A 60 -7.42 7.06 21.74
CA GLY A 60 -8.04 8.24 21.14
C GLY A 60 -8.93 7.93 19.91
N MET A 61 -8.79 6.74 19.31
CA MET A 61 -9.50 6.36 18.09
C MET A 61 -9.99 4.92 18.17
N LYS A 62 -11.22 4.67 17.69
CA LYS A 62 -11.84 3.33 17.62
C LYS A 62 -10.95 2.31 16.90
N ASN A 63 -10.33 2.72 15.78
CA ASN A 63 -9.46 1.86 14.98
C ASN A 63 -8.20 1.45 15.77
N LYS A 64 -7.57 2.37 16.51
CA LYS A 64 -6.40 2.04 17.35
C LYS A 64 -6.75 1.02 18.44
N CYS A 65 -7.93 1.13 19.04
CA CYS A 65 -8.43 0.14 19.99
C CYS A 65 -8.58 -1.25 19.34
N TYR A 66 -9.22 -1.35 18.17
CA TYR A 66 -9.39 -2.65 17.51
C TYR A 66 -8.09 -3.25 17.01
N ARG A 67 -7.20 -2.43 16.45
CA ARG A 67 -5.86 -2.88 16.04
C ARG A 67 -5.10 -3.47 17.21
N ARG A 68 -5.20 -2.86 18.40
CA ARG A 68 -4.53 -3.35 19.60
C ARG A 68 -5.19 -4.60 20.20
N CYS A 69 -6.52 -4.64 20.23
CA CYS A 69 -7.26 -5.58 21.09
C CYS A 69 -8.04 -6.66 20.35
N SER A 70 -8.15 -6.57 19.03
CA SER A 70 -8.91 -7.50 18.20
C SER A 70 -8.11 -7.93 16.97
N PRO A 71 -7.10 -8.80 17.15
CA PRO A 71 -6.27 -9.26 16.05
C PRO A 71 -7.07 -9.99 14.95
N PHE A 72 -8.20 -10.61 15.30
CA PHE A 72 -9.04 -11.29 14.32
C PHE A 72 -9.85 -10.34 13.40
N LEU A 73 -10.02 -9.06 13.78
CA LEU A 73 -10.54 -8.04 12.86
C LEU A 73 -9.47 -7.52 11.88
N GLN A 74 -8.19 -7.89 12.08
CA GLN A 74 -7.11 -7.62 11.13
C GLN A 74 -7.23 -8.50 9.87
N GLY A 75 -8.16 -9.46 9.84
CA GLY A 75 -8.39 -10.37 8.69
C GLY A 75 -8.98 -9.76 7.42
N LYS A 76 -9.27 -8.45 7.37
CA LYS A 76 -9.59 -7.70 6.13
C LYS A 76 -9.10 -6.24 6.16
N ALA A 77 -7.99 -6.00 6.82
CA ALA A 77 -7.18 -4.82 6.55
C ALA A 77 -5.78 -5.32 6.26
N VAL A 78 -5.26 -4.98 5.07
CA VAL A 78 -3.84 -5.06 4.80
C VAL A 78 -3.14 -4.24 5.89
N GLU A 79 -2.63 -4.91 6.91
CA GLU A 79 -1.86 -4.31 7.99
C GLU A 79 -0.39 -4.55 7.67
N GLY A 80 0.13 -3.70 6.79
CA GLY A 80 1.56 -3.40 6.77
C GLY A 80 1.86 -2.47 7.92
N ASN A 81 2.57 -2.97 8.93
CA ASN A 81 3.46 -2.13 9.72
C ASN A 81 4.69 -1.84 8.86
N HIS A 82 4.86 -0.60 8.41
CA HIS A 82 6.15 -0.07 7.96
C HIS A 82 6.38 1.26 8.68
N ASP A 83 6.84 1.19 9.93
CA ASP A 83 7.61 2.28 10.51
C ASP A 83 8.99 2.24 9.83
N GLY A 84 9.16 3.05 8.78
CA GLY A 84 10.38 3.16 8.01
C GLY A 84 10.12 3.26 6.51
N ASP A 85 10.06 4.48 5.99
CA ASP A 85 10.25 4.81 4.57
C ASP A 85 9.27 4.18 3.54
N GLU A 86 8.40 5.00 2.96
CA GLU A 86 7.78 4.72 1.67
C GLU A 86 8.84 4.83 0.56
N GLY A 87 9.76 3.87 0.52
CA GLY A 87 10.54 3.59 -0.65
C GLY A 87 9.76 2.59 -1.49
N VAL A 88 9.11 3.03 -2.57
CA VAL A 88 8.92 2.12 -3.70
C VAL A 88 10.32 1.60 -4.04
N ASP A 89 10.54 0.28 -4.01
CA ASP A 89 11.82 -0.32 -4.38
C ASP A 89 12.29 0.33 -5.68
N ILE A 90 13.31 1.17 -5.59
CA ILE A 90 13.85 1.91 -6.74
C ILE A 90 14.25 0.89 -7.82
N GLY A 91 14.64 -0.31 -7.42
CA GLY A 91 14.87 -1.45 -8.30
C GLY A 91 13.66 -1.88 -9.13
N LEU A 92 12.44 -1.84 -8.59
CA LEU A 92 11.21 -2.21 -9.30
C LEU A 92 10.79 -1.13 -10.31
N VAL A 93 10.90 0.16 -9.94
CA VAL A 93 10.58 1.28 -10.84
C VAL A 93 11.61 1.36 -11.97
N LEU A 94 12.90 1.29 -11.66
CA LEU A 94 13.94 1.29 -12.69
C LEU A 94 13.85 0.03 -13.57
N GLY A 95 13.58 -1.14 -12.98
CA GLY A 95 13.41 -2.38 -13.72
C GLY A 95 12.25 -2.34 -14.71
N THR A 96 11.09 -1.82 -14.29
CA THR A 96 9.92 -1.70 -15.18
C THR A 96 10.13 -0.67 -16.28
N VAL A 97 10.70 0.50 -15.98
CA VAL A 97 10.98 1.54 -16.98
C VAL A 97 12.01 1.06 -18.01
N VAL A 98 13.12 0.45 -17.59
CA VAL A 98 14.14 -0.09 -18.49
C VAL A 98 13.57 -1.22 -19.35
N GLY A 99 12.78 -2.11 -18.74
CA GLY A 99 12.09 -3.19 -19.46
C GLY A 99 11.14 -2.67 -20.54
N CYS A 100 10.28 -1.70 -20.21
CA CYS A 100 9.36 -1.09 -21.16
C CYS A 100 10.11 -0.40 -22.31
N VAL A 101 11.18 0.34 -22.03
CA VAL A 101 11.99 1.01 -23.06
C VAL A 101 12.64 -0.01 -23.99
N ALA A 102 13.23 -1.09 -23.45
CA ALA A 102 13.85 -2.13 -24.26
C ALA A 102 12.82 -2.83 -25.18
N VAL A 103 11.63 -3.15 -24.66
CA VAL A 103 10.55 -3.75 -25.45
C VAL A 103 10.06 -2.81 -26.54
N ILE A 104 9.86 -1.53 -26.23
CA ILE A 104 9.44 -0.52 -27.22
C ILE A 104 10.48 -0.39 -28.33
N VAL A 105 11.78 -0.33 -28.00
CA VAL A 105 12.87 -0.25 -29.00
C VAL A 105 12.90 -1.51 -29.89
N LEU A 106 12.71 -2.70 -29.31
CA LEU A 106 12.61 -3.93 -30.09
C LEU A 106 11.39 -3.92 -31.02
N ILE A 107 10.23 -3.46 -30.55
CA ILE A 107 9.03 -3.33 -31.38
C ILE A 107 9.26 -2.30 -32.49
N MET A 108 9.85 -1.14 -32.20
CA MET A 108 10.14 -0.11 -33.20
C MET A 108 11.14 -0.58 -34.25
N THR A 109 12.20 -1.30 -33.86
CA THR A 109 13.17 -1.84 -34.83
C THR A 109 12.55 -2.93 -35.69
N VAL A 110 11.84 -3.89 -35.09
CA VAL A 110 11.15 -4.96 -35.83
C VAL A 110 10.13 -4.38 -36.79
N THR A 111 9.27 -3.47 -36.33
CA THR A 111 8.30 -2.81 -37.20
C THR A 111 8.98 -1.99 -38.29
N PHE A 112 10.05 -1.23 -37.99
CA PHE A 112 10.83 -0.52 -39.01
C PHE A 112 11.39 -1.46 -40.08
N PHE A 113 11.97 -2.60 -39.70
CA PHE A 113 12.47 -3.60 -40.66
C PHE A 113 11.34 -4.28 -41.46
N LEU A 114 10.18 -4.52 -40.84
CA LEU A 114 9.00 -5.06 -41.53
C LEU A 114 8.38 -4.04 -42.48
N GLN A 115 8.33 -2.76 -42.09
CA GLN A 115 7.89 -1.65 -42.93
C GLN A 115 8.88 -1.41 -44.08
N LYS A 116 10.19 -1.56 -43.85
CA LYS A 116 11.22 -1.53 -44.89
C LYS A 116 11.02 -2.67 -45.90
N LYS A 117 10.81 -3.90 -45.43
CA LYS A 117 10.46 -5.04 -46.31
C LYS A 117 9.15 -4.80 -47.07
N LYS A 118 8.16 -4.15 -46.45
CA LYS A 118 6.90 -3.78 -47.12
C LYS A 118 7.12 -2.72 -48.19
N LYS A 119 7.96 -1.70 -47.93
CA LYS A 119 8.35 -0.66 -48.90
C LYS A 119 9.11 -1.24 -50.09
N GLU A 120 10.03 -2.16 -49.85
CA GLU A 120 10.76 -2.89 -50.89
C GLU A 120 9.82 -3.77 -51.75
N LYS A 121 8.87 -4.48 -51.13
CA LYS A 121 7.84 -5.25 -51.86
C LYS A 121 6.87 -4.37 -52.65
N SER A 122 6.49 -3.22 -52.11
CA SER A 122 5.61 -2.25 -52.78
C SER A 122 6.28 -1.63 -54.01
N GLN A 123 7.58 -1.33 -53.94
CA GLN A 123 8.35 -0.85 -55.10
C GLN A 123 8.55 -1.93 -56.18
N ARG A 124 8.73 -3.21 -55.80
CA ARG A 124 8.83 -4.31 -56.78
C ARG A 124 7.53 -4.51 -57.56
N LYS A 125 6.37 -4.53 -56.89
CA LYS A 125 5.06 -4.62 -57.57
C LYS A 125 4.79 -3.44 -58.50
N GLY A 126 5.13 -2.21 -58.09
CA GLY A 126 4.96 -1.03 -58.94
C GLY A 126 5.78 -1.07 -60.23
N LYS A 127 7.02 -1.61 -60.18
CA LYS A 127 7.86 -1.77 -61.39
C LYS A 127 7.32 -2.85 -62.33
N GLU A 128 6.84 -3.98 -61.80
CA GLU A 128 6.28 -5.09 -62.60
C GLU A 128 4.97 -4.71 -63.30
N SER A 129 4.08 -3.96 -62.62
CA SER A 129 2.84 -3.44 -63.22
C SER A 129 3.10 -2.36 -64.28
N THR A 130 4.15 -1.56 -64.12
CA THR A 130 4.53 -0.53 -65.11
C THR A 130 5.12 -1.15 -66.36
N GLN A 131 5.88 -2.24 -66.24
CA GLN A 131 6.46 -2.95 -67.38
C GLN A 131 5.39 -3.63 -68.25
N LEU A 132 4.40 -4.31 -67.64
CA LEU A 132 3.27 -4.93 -68.34
C LEU A 132 2.38 -3.91 -69.08
N ASN A 133 2.19 -2.72 -68.51
CA ASN A 133 1.40 -1.66 -69.15
C ASN A 133 2.12 -1.01 -70.35
N ILE A 134 3.46 -0.97 -70.32
CA ILE A 134 4.25 -0.46 -71.45
C ILE A 134 4.24 -1.46 -72.62
N GLU A 135 4.29 -2.76 -72.33
CA GLU A 135 4.34 -3.82 -73.35
C GLU A 135 2.97 -4.05 -74.03
N LEU A 136 1.86 -3.75 -73.33
CA LEU A 136 0.50 -3.83 -73.89
C LEU A 136 0.11 -2.62 -74.76
N ASN A 137 0.69 -1.44 -74.53
CA ASN A 137 0.46 -0.22 -75.33
C ASN A 137 1.35 -0.13 -76.58
N SER A 138 2.18 -1.14 -76.85
CA SER A 138 3.13 -1.20 -77.98
C SER A 138 2.67 -2.13 -79.13
N LYS A 139 1.42 -2.61 -79.10
CA LYS A 139 0.82 -3.54 -80.09
C LYS A 139 -0.50 -2.97 -80.60
#